data_AF-A0A8J3NPQ7-F1
#
_entry.id   AF-A0A8J3NPQ7-F1
#
_cell.length_a   1.000
_cell.length_b   1.000
_cell.length_c   1.000
_cell.angle_alpha   90.00
_cell.angle_beta   90.00
_cell.angle_gamma   90.00
#
_symmetry.space_group_name_H-M   'P 1'
#
loop_
_entity.id
_entity.type
_entity.pdbx_description
1 polymer ?
#
loop_
_entity_poly.entity_id
_entity_poly.type
_entity_poly.pdbx_seq_one_letter_code
_entity_poly.pdbx_strand_id
1 'polypeptide(L)'
;MLEDILTFVGTLAVVVSLLFLAVQTRAAARQAEINNSIGITSTFYQSASLVQVVHGTFLSDPSLRAYFYDGRECSPKNPQRAKVVTLAELHADALEYGLMAGQQIKGAVAWVNYPRDLLARSPVMQEVVSGQPELWPRLADLLADIRSQKAS
;
A
#
# COMPACT_ATOMS: atom_id res chain seq x y z
N MET A 1 -21.43 27.52 54.53
CA MET A 1 -20.89 28.68 53.77
C MET A 1 -19.54 28.39 53.14
N LEU A 2 -18.45 28.17 53.90
CA LEU A 2 -17.13 27.90 53.30
C LEU A 2 -17.09 26.58 52.52
N GLU A 3 -17.67 25.51 53.06
CA GLU A 3 -17.76 24.20 52.40
C GLU A 3 -18.59 24.27 51.11
N ASP A 4 -19.74 24.94 51.12
CA ASP A 4 -20.60 25.12 49.94
C ASP A 4 -19.86 25.85 48.81
N ILE A 5 -19.07 26.87 49.15
CA ILE A 5 -18.25 27.62 48.19
C ILE A 5 -17.16 26.71 47.60
N LEU A 6 -16.49 25.90 48.42
CA LEU A 6 -15.45 24.96 47.96
C LEU A 6 -16.04 23.89 47.03
N THR A 7 -17.20 23.31 47.38
CA THR A 7 -17.90 22.33 46.54
C THR A 7 -18.36 22.94 45.22
N PHE A 8 -18.87 24.17 45.24
CA PHE A 8 -19.28 24.89 44.03
C PHE A 8 -18.09 25.14 43.10
N VAL A 9 -16.97 25.64 43.63
CA VAL A 9 -15.74 25.88 42.86
C VAL A 9 -15.16 24.57 42.31
N GLY A 10 -15.14 23.51 43.11
CA GLY A 10 -14.67 22.19 42.68
C GLY A 10 -15.53 21.61 41.55
N THR A 11 -16.85 21.74 41.66
CA THR A 11 -17.79 21.29 40.62
C THR A 11 -17.60 22.09 39.33
N LEU A 12 -17.46 23.42 39.44
CA LEU A 12 -17.20 24.28 38.30
C LEU A 12 -15.87 23.93 37.61
N ALA A 13 -14.82 23.67 38.40
CA ALA A 13 -13.52 23.24 37.87
C ALA A 13 -13.63 21.92 37.09
N VAL A 14 -14.34 20.92 37.64
CA VAL A 14 -14.58 19.64 36.95
C VAL A 14 -15.34 19.85 35.64
N VAL A 15 -16.40 20.65 35.64
CA VAL A 15 -17.18 20.95 34.43
C VAL A 15 -16.29 21.59 33.37
N VAL A 16 -15.47 22.59 33.73
CA VAL A 16 -14.54 23.25 32.81
C VAL A 16 -13.49 22.26 32.29
N SER A 17 -12.92 21.41 33.16
CA SER A 17 -11.97 20.38 32.76
C SER A 17 -12.57 19.37 31.78
N LEU A 18 -13.82 18.94 31.98
CA LEU A 18 -14.51 18.02 31.07
C LEU A 18 -14.79 18.67 29.71
N LEU A 19 -15.19 19.95 29.69
CA LEU A 19 -15.38 20.70 28.45
C LEU A 19 -14.06 20.84 27.68
N PHE A 20 -12.97 21.15 28.38
CA PHE A 20 -11.64 21.25 27.78
C PHE A 20 -11.17 19.90 27.23
N LEU A 21 -11.38 18.81 27.98
CA LEU A 21 -11.10 17.45 27.52
C LEU A 21 -11.89 17.11 26.25
N ALA A 22 -13.19 17.42 26.20
CA ALA A 22 -14.02 17.16 25.02
C ALA A 22 -13.52 17.92 23.78
N VAL A 23 -13.10 19.18 23.94
CA VAL A 23 -12.51 19.96 22.84
C VAL A 23 -11.17 19.35 22.40
N GLN A 24 -10.31 18.96 23.34
CA GLN A 24 -9.05 18.30 23.03
C GLN A 24 -9.24 16.97 22.30
N THR A 25 -10.18 16.13 22.73
CA THR A 25 -10.50 14.86 22.05
C THR A 25 -10.98 15.10 20.62
N ARG A 26 -11.81 16.12 20.39
CA ARG A 26 -12.26 16.49 19.04
C ARG A 26 -11.13 17.00 18.16
N ALA A 27 -10.21 17.80 18.70
CA ALA A 27 -9.05 18.28 17.98
C ALA A 27 -8.09 17.12 17.62
N ALA A 28 -7.86 16.20 18.56
CA ALA A 28 -7.06 15.00 18.33
C ALA A 28 -7.69 14.09 17.25
N ALA A 29 -9.01 13.93 17.26
CA ALA A 29 -9.72 13.17 16.23
C ALA A 29 -9.55 13.81 14.83
N ARG A 30 -9.71 15.13 14.71
CA ARG A 30 -9.47 15.86 13.45
C ARG A 30 -8.02 15.74 12.98
N GLN A 31 -7.05 15.82 13.88
CA GLN A 31 -5.64 15.68 13.54
C GLN A 31 -5.33 14.26 13.05
N ALA A 32 -5.93 13.24 13.65
CA ALA A 32 -5.78 11.85 13.21
C ALA A 32 -6.35 11.65 11.79
N GLU A 33 -7.50 12.24 11.47
CA GLU A 33 -8.08 12.20 10.11
C GLU A 33 -7.16 12.85 9.07
N ILE A 34 -6.62 14.04 9.36
CA ILE A 34 -5.68 14.76 8.47
C ILE A 34 -4.41 13.94 8.27
N ASN A 35 -3.81 13.45 9.35
CA ASN A 35 -2.59 12.65 9.29
C ASN A 35 -2.80 11.35 8.51
N ASN A 36 -3.94 10.68 8.70
CA ASN A 36 -4.29 9.49 7.92
C ASN A 36 -4.43 9.81 6.44
N SER A 37 -5.13 10.90 6.09
CA SER A 37 -5.26 11.30 4.69
C SER A 37 -3.90 11.60 4.05
N ILE A 38 -3.02 12.32 4.75
CA ILE A 38 -1.67 12.63 4.25
C ILE A 38 -0.86 11.35 4.08
N GLY A 39 -0.90 10.44 5.06
CA GLY A 39 -0.20 9.16 5.00
C GLY A 39 -0.64 8.31 3.79
N ILE A 40 -1.95 8.13 3.61
CA ILE A 40 -2.53 7.37 2.50
C ILE A 40 -2.11 7.97 1.15
N THR A 41 -2.23 9.28 1.02
CA THR A 41 -1.85 10.00 -0.20
C THR A 41 -0.36 9.86 -0.48
N SER A 42 0.50 9.95 0.54
CA SER A 42 1.95 9.78 0.39
C SER A 42 2.32 8.37 -0.08
N THR A 43 1.75 7.31 0.51
CA THR A 43 1.95 5.92 0.07
C THR A 43 1.48 5.72 -1.37
N PHE A 44 0.35 6.32 -1.74
CA PHE A 44 -0.15 6.26 -3.11
C PHE A 44 0.79 6.96 -4.10
N TYR A 45 1.30 8.14 -3.77
CA TYR A 45 2.29 8.83 -4.60
C TYR A 45 3.59 8.02 -4.75
N GLN A 46 4.03 7.33 -3.70
CA GLN A 46 5.19 6.44 -3.76
C GLN A 46 4.97 5.24 -4.68
N SER A 47 3.78 4.61 -4.63
CA SER A 47 3.41 3.58 -5.60
C SER A 47 3.45 4.12 -7.04
N ALA A 48 2.82 5.28 -7.27
CA ALA A 48 2.76 5.89 -8.60
C ALA A 48 4.15 6.28 -9.14
N SER A 49 5.05 6.80 -8.30
CA SER A 49 6.41 7.14 -8.72
C SER A 49 7.23 5.91 -9.10
N LEU A 50 7.12 4.81 -8.34
CA LEU A 50 7.79 3.55 -8.69
C LEU A 50 7.24 2.96 -9.99
N VAL A 51 5.92 3.00 -10.21
CA VAL A 51 5.32 2.60 -11.50
C VAL A 51 5.89 3.43 -12.65
N GLN A 52 6.07 4.75 -12.47
CA GLN A 52 6.69 5.61 -13.48
C GLN A 52 8.14 5.19 -13.77
N VAL A 53 8.94 4.84 -12.75
CA VAL A 53 10.32 4.35 -12.95
C VAL A 53 10.33 3.03 -13.73
N VAL A 54 9.40 2.12 -13.41
CA VAL A 54 9.30 0.84 -14.14
C VAL A 54 8.89 1.07 -15.60
N HIS A 55 7.88 1.91 -15.84
CA HIS A 55 7.48 2.28 -17.20
C HIS A 55 8.58 3.00 -17.96
N GLY A 56 9.32 3.90 -17.32
CA GLY A 56 10.51 4.54 -17.89
C GLY A 56 11.56 3.51 -18.31
N THR A 57 11.77 2.47 -17.50
CA THR A 57 12.67 1.37 -17.83
C THR A 57 12.20 0.60 -19.07
N PHE A 58 10.89 0.34 -19.21
CA PHE A 58 10.34 -0.27 -20.42
C PHE A 58 10.45 0.62 -21.65
N LEU A 59 10.37 1.94 -21.50
CA LEU A 59 10.61 2.86 -22.61
C LEU A 59 12.07 2.84 -23.06
N SER A 60 13.02 2.75 -22.12
CA SER A 60 14.45 2.65 -22.43
C SER A 60 14.88 1.29 -22.98
N ASP A 61 14.25 0.20 -22.54
CA ASP A 61 14.50 -1.15 -23.04
C ASP A 61 13.17 -1.92 -23.23
N PRO A 62 12.50 -1.72 -24.39
CA PRO A 62 11.19 -2.32 -24.66
C PRO A 62 11.19 -3.86 -24.65
N SER A 63 12.36 -4.48 -24.85
CA SER A 63 12.48 -5.95 -24.86
C SER A 63 12.10 -6.59 -23.53
N LEU A 64 12.22 -5.84 -22.43
CA LEU A 64 11.91 -6.32 -21.09
C LEU A 64 10.41 -6.47 -20.86
N ARG A 65 9.59 -5.68 -21.54
CA ARG A 65 8.12 -5.64 -21.33
C ARG A 65 7.49 -7.01 -21.49
N ALA A 66 8.00 -7.83 -22.41
CA ALA A 66 7.48 -9.17 -22.68
C ALA A 66 7.55 -10.11 -21.47
N TYR A 67 8.55 -9.97 -20.60
CA TYR A 67 8.66 -10.79 -19.39
C TYR A 67 7.59 -10.45 -18.34
N PHE A 68 6.96 -9.28 -18.44
CA PHE A 68 5.97 -8.79 -17.48
C PHE A 68 4.54 -8.87 -18.00
N TYR A 69 4.32 -8.56 -19.28
CA TYR A 69 2.95 -8.43 -19.81
C TYR A 69 2.54 -9.54 -20.78
N ASP A 70 3.50 -10.25 -21.38
CA ASP A 70 3.25 -11.20 -22.47
C ASP A 70 3.47 -12.66 -22.04
N GLY A 71 3.66 -12.91 -20.74
CA GLY A 71 3.84 -14.26 -20.20
C GLY A 71 5.16 -14.94 -20.55
N ARG A 72 6.14 -14.19 -21.06
CA ARG A 72 7.45 -14.74 -21.42
C ARG A 72 8.23 -15.12 -20.17
N GLU A 73 8.71 -16.35 -20.12
CA GLU A 73 9.62 -16.79 -19.06
C GLU A 73 11.02 -16.17 -19.21
N CYS A 74 11.65 -15.83 -18.09
CA CYS A 74 13.04 -15.39 -18.06
C CYS A 74 13.92 -16.50 -17.48
N SER A 75 14.52 -17.32 -18.35
CA SER A 75 15.44 -18.40 -17.92
C SER A 75 16.54 -17.88 -16.98
N PRO A 76 16.97 -18.65 -15.95
CA PRO A 76 18.09 -18.27 -15.08
C PRO A 76 19.40 -18.01 -15.82
N LYS A 77 19.58 -18.58 -17.02
CA LYS A 77 20.76 -18.39 -17.88
C LYS A 77 20.62 -17.21 -18.85
N ASN A 78 19.47 -16.53 -18.85
CA ASN A 78 19.24 -15.38 -19.73
C ASN A 78 20.22 -14.24 -19.36
N PRO A 79 20.96 -13.66 -20.31
CA PRO A 79 21.86 -12.53 -20.02
C PRO A 79 21.16 -11.33 -19.37
N GLN A 80 19.86 -11.14 -19.62
CA GLN A 80 19.05 -10.07 -19.04
C GLN A 80 18.46 -10.45 -17.68
N ARG A 81 18.68 -11.67 -17.17
CA ARG A 81 17.98 -12.21 -15.98
C ARG A 81 18.07 -11.30 -14.77
N ALA A 82 19.28 -10.82 -14.45
CA ALA A 82 19.48 -9.90 -13.31
C ALA A 82 18.63 -8.64 -13.47
N LYS A 83 18.61 -8.03 -14.66
CA LYS A 83 17.82 -6.83 -14.96
C LYS A 83 16.31 -7.10 -14.84
N VAL A 84 15.84 -8.25 -15.33
CA VAL A 84 14.41 -8.62 -15.24
C VAL A 84 13.99 -8.85 -13.79
N VAL A 85 14.81 -9.57 -13.00
CA VAL A 85 14.51 -9.82 -11.58
C VAL A 85 14.50 -8.52 -10.79
N THR A 86 15.52 -7.66 -10.92
CA THR A 86 15.56 -6.37 -10.23
C THR A 86 14.39 -5.48 -10.62
N LEU A 87 13.99 -5.48 -11.89
CA LEU A 87 12.81 -4.73 -12.32
C LEU A 87 11.52 -5.31 -11.74
N ALA A 88 11.45 -6.63 -11.54
CA ALA A 88 10.33 -7.30 -10.89
C ALA A 88 10.24 -7.04 -9.39
N GLU A 89 11.37 -6.96 -8.69
CA GLU A 89 11.43 -6.53 -7.28
C GLU A 89 10.93 -5.08 -7.16
N LEU A 90 11.40 -4.18 -8.02
CA LEU A 90 10.95 -2.78 -8.05
C LEU A 90 9.45 -2.67 -8.39
N HIS A 91 8.96 -3.51 -9.30
CA HIS A 91 7.53 -3.55 -9.61
C HIS A 91 6.72 -4.08 -8.43
N ALA A 92 7.22 -5.11 -7.73
CA ALA A 92 6.57 -5.66 -6.55
C ALA A 92 6.46 -4.63 -5.43
N ASP A 93 7.50 -3.83 -5.18
CA ASP A 93 7.43 -2.70 -4.24
C ASP A 93 6.31 -1.72 -4.61
N ALA A 94 6.24 -1.34 -5.90
CA ALA A 94 5.22 -0.42 -6.38
C ALA A 94 3.79 -0.97 -6.15
N LEU A 95 3.59 -2.26 -6.43
CA LEU A 95 2.29 -2.92 -6.29
C LEU A 95 1.90 -3.14 -4.83
N GLU A 96 2.85 -3.48 -3.95
CA GLU A 96 2.61 -3.64 -2.52
C GLU A 96 2.12 -2.32 -1.90
N TYR A 97 2.81 -1.20 -2.19
CA TYR A 97 2.33 0.13 -1.77
C TYR A 97 0.98 0.50 -2.40
N GLY A 98 0.76 0.10 -3.65
CA GLY A 98 -0.51 0.30 -4.35
C GLY A 98 -1.67 -0.44 -3.68
N LEU A 99 -1.45 -1.68 -3.24
CA LEU A 99 -2.43 -2.46 -2.47
C LEU A 99 -2.66 -1.90 -1.07
N MET A 100 -1.60 -1.46 -0.40
CA MET A 100 -1.68 -0.78 0.91
C MET A 100 -2.59 0.45 0.85
N ALA A 101 -2.36 1.34 -0.13
CA ALA A 101 -3.10 2.59 -0.24
C ALA A 101 -4.48 2.40 -0.91
N GLY A 102 -4.59 1.50 -1.90
CA GLY A 102 -5.79 1.32 -2.72
C GLY A 102 -7.01 0.86 -1.94
N GLN A 103 -6.84 0.10 -0.85
CA GLN A 103 -7.94 -0.30 0.03
C GLN A 103 -8.56 0.88 0.80
N GLN A 104 -7.82 1.99 0.93
CA GLN A 104 -8.21 3.14 1.74
C GLN A 104 -8.75 4.31 0.89
N ILE A 105 -8.59 4.25 -0.45
CA ILE A 105 -9.02 5.29 -1.38
C ILE A 105 -10.27 4.83 -2.14
N LYS A 106 -11.39 5.54 -1.94
CA LYS A 106 -12.63 5.28 -2.70
C LYS A 106 -12.38 5.49 -4.20
N GLY A 107 -12.75 4.49 -5.01
CA GLY A 107 -12.63 4.54 -6.48
C GLY A 107 -11.28 4.09 -7.04
N ALA A 108 -10.31 3.70 -6.21
CA ALA A 108 -9.00 3.22 -6.66
C ALA A 108 -9.02 1.73 -7.12
N VAL A 109 -10.14 1.23 -7.66
CA VAL A 109 -10.32 -0.18 -8.02
C VAL A 109 -9.25 -0.66 -9.03
N ALA A 110 -8.83 0.23 -9.95
CA ALA A 110 -7.77 -0.07 -10.90
C ALA A 110 -6.44 -0.41 -10.22
N TRP A 111 -6.14 0.18 -9.06
CA TRP A 111 -4.92 -0.08 -8.28
C TRP A 111 -4.97 -1.41 -7.53
N VAL A 112 -6.17 -1.96 -7.32
CA VAL A 112 -6.36 -3.31 -6.77
C VAL A 112 -6.32 -4.37 -7.88
N ASN A 113 -6.93 -4.07 -9.03
CA ASN A 113 -6.96 -5.00 -10.17
C ASN A 113 -5.60 -5.14 -10.87
N TYR A 114 -4.84 -4.05 -10.96
CA TYR A 114 -3.56 -4.05 -11.66
C TYR A 114 -2.54 -5.08 -11.12
N PRO A 115 -2.28 -5.14 -9.79
CA PRO A 115 -1.45 -6.20 -9.20
C PRO A 115 -1.96 -7.61 -9.52
N ARG A 116 -3.27 -7.84 -9.43
CA ARG A 116 -3.89 -9.15 -9.69
C ARG A 116 -3.63 -9.57 -11.14
N ASP A 117 -3.90 -8.68 -12.08
CA ASP A 117 -3.76 -8.96 -13.50
C ASP A 117 -2.30 -9.15 -13.90
N LEU A 118 -1.36 -8.43 -13.30
CA LEU A 118 0.07 -8.58 -13.56
C LEU A 118 0.59 -9.91 -13.01
N LEU A 119 0.27 -10.24 -11.75
CA LEU A 119 0.65 -11.52 -11.14
C LEU A 119 0.08 -12.71 -11.92
N ALA A 120 -1.16 -12.63 -12.37
CA ALA A 120 -1.82 -13.72 -13.10
C ALA A 120 -1.12 -14.07 -14.43
N ARG A 121 -0.44 -13.11 -15.06
CA ARG A 121 0.17 -13.24 -16.39
C ARG A 121 1.69 -13.27 -16.40
N SER A 122 2.38 -12.83 -15.34
CA SER A 122 3.84 -12.65 -15.33
C SER A 122 4.55 -13.73 -14.52
N PRO A 123 5.24 -14.69 -15.17
CA PRO A 123 5.97 -15.75 -14.47
C PRO A 123 7.05 -15.19 -13.52
N VAL A 124 7.77 -14.14 -13.93
CA VAL A 124 8.83 -13.56 -13.11
C VAL A 124 8.29 -12.84 -11.87
N MET A 125 7.13 -12.19 -11.97
CA MET A 125 6.49 -11.59 -10.79
C MET A 125 6.04 -12.67 -9.80
N GLN A 126 5.48 -13.78 -10.30
CA GLN A 126 5.13 -14.91 -9.44
C GLN A 126 6.37 -15.51 -8.77
N GLU A 127 7.45 -15.70 -9.53
CA GLU A 127 8.72 -16.21 -9.01
C GLU A 127 9.24 -15.32 -7.88
N VAL A 128 9.42 -14.02 -8.13
CA VAL A 128 9.95 -13.05 -7.15
C VAL A 128 9.09 -12.99 -5.89
N VAL A 129 7.78 -12.83 -6.03
CA VAL A 129 6.87 -12.73 -4.87
C VAL A 129 6.83 -14.04 -4.08
N SER A 130 6.87 -15.20 -4.76
CA SER A 130 6.90 -16.50 -4.07
C SER A 130 8.22 -16.81 -3.39
N GLY A 131 9.33 -16.23 -3.87
CA GLY A 131 10.66 -16.43 -3.31
C GLY A 131 10.90 -15.67 -2.00
N GLN A 132 10.21 -14.54 -1.80
CA GLN A 132 10.37 -13.66 -0.63
C GLN A 132 8.99 -13.10 -0.18
N PRO A 133 8.05 -13.95 0.27
CA PRO A 133 6.70 -13.53 0.61
C PRO A 133 6.64 -12.52 1.76
N GLU A 134 7.64 -12.51 2.64
CA GLU A 134 7.75 -11.56 3.76
C GLU A 134 8.00 -10.12 3.33
N LEU A 135 8.58 -9.91 2.14
CA LEU A 135 8.83 -8.56 1.60
C LEU A 135 7.56 -7.94 1.00
N TRP A 136 6.69 -8.78 0.41
CA TRP A 136 5.45 -8.35 -0.25
C TRP A 136 4.26 -9.20 0.20
N PRO A 137 3.85 -9.11 1.48
CA PRO A 137 2.86 -10.00 2.05
C PRO A 137 1.49 -9.90 1.35
N ARG A 138 1.06 -8.70 0.94
CA ARG A 138 -0.23 -8.54 0.25
C ARG A 138 -0.20 -9.13 -1.15
N LEU A 139 0.93 -9.05 -1.84
CA LEU A 139 1.11 -9.73 -3.13
C LEU A 139 1.18 -11.24 -2.97
N ALA A 140 1.80 -11.75 -1.90
CA ALA A 140 1.85 -13.17 -1.60
C ALA A 140 0.45 -13.75 -1.35
N ASP A 141 -0.36 -13.06 -0.54
CA ASP A 141 -1.76 -13.43 -0.30
C ASP A 141 -2.56 -13.41 -1.61
N LEU A 142 -2.43 -12.35 -2.39
CA LEU A 142 -3.09 -12.21 -3.69
C LEU A 142 -2.68 -13.31 -4.68
N LEU A 143 -1.41 -13.71 -4.68
CA LEU A 143 -0.91 -14.80 -5.51
C LEU A 143 -1.48 -16.16 -5.09
N ALA A 144 -1.61 -16.40 -3.78
CA ALA A 144 -2.25 -17.60 -3.26
C ALA A 144 -3.72 -17.68 -3.69
N ASP A 145 -4.45 -16.57 -3.63
CA ASP A 145 -5.84 -16.46 -4.11
C ASP A 145 -5.96 -16.75 -5.61
N ILE A 146 -5.05 -16.22 -6.44
CA ILE A 146 -5.07 -16.47 -7.89
C ILE A 146 -4.85 -17.96 -8.17
N ARG A 147 -3.95 -18.62 -7.42
CA ARG A 147 -3.63 -20.03 -7.59
C ARG A 147 -4.79 -20.94 -7.16
N SER A 148 -5.49 -20.60 -6.09
CA SER A 148 -6.66 -21.38 -5.62
C SER A 148 -7.81 -21.31 -6.62
N GLN A 149 -8.05 -20.15 -7.24
CA GLN A 149 -9.10 -19.98 -8.26
C GLN A 149 -8.84 -20.76 -9.55
N LYS A 150 -7.57 -20.96 -9.95
CA LYS A 150 -7.22 -21.76 -11.13
C LYS A 150 -7.34 -23.27 -10.91
N ALA A 151 -7.41 -23.72 -9.66
CA ALA A 151 -7.48 -25.15 -9.30
C ALA A 151 -8.92 -25.67 -9.16
N SER A 152 -9.91 -24.78 -9.21
CA SER A 152 -11.35 -25.09 -9.19
C SER A 152 -11.94 -25.13 -10.60
#